data_AF-M1MP18-F1
#
_entry.id   AF-M1MP18-F1
#
_cell.length_a   1.000
_cell.length_b   1.000
_cell.length_c   1.000
_cell.angle_alpha   90.00
_cell.angle_beta   90.00
_cell.angle_gamma   90.00
#
_symmetry.space_group_name_H-M   'P 1'
#
loop_
_entity.id
_entity.type
_entity.pdbx_description
1 polymer ?
#
loop_
_entity_poly.entity_id
_entity_poly.type
_entity_poly.pdbx_seq_one_letter_code
_entity_poly.pdbx_strand_id
1 'polypeptide(L)' 'MDLIMENLINNKFYATKDDVEKKLGVFFAFNVITQDEYTKLMQLAESKYTETNAS' A
#
# COMPACT_ATOMS: atom_id res chain seq x y z
N MET A 1 2.19 -12.05 -3.67
CA MET A 1 0.99 -11.17 -3.75
C MET A 1 1.45 -9.72 -3.78
N ASP A 2 2.50 -9.41 -3.01
CA ASP A 2 3.45 -8.31 -3.25
C ASP A 2 3.46 -7.70 -4.66
N LEU A 3 3.79 -8.42 -5.73
CA LEU A 3 3.95 -7.85 -7.08
C LEU A 3 2.68 -7.19 -7.61
N ILE A 4 1.50 -7.75 -7.29
CA ILE A 4 0.21 -7.18 -7.70
C ILE A 4 -0.02 -5.87 -6.93
N MET A 5 0.16 -5.89 -5.61
CA MET A 5 -0.04 -4.69 -4.79
C MET A 5 0.99 -3.60 -5.12
N GLU A 6 2.25 -3.97 -5.37
CA GLU A 6 3.29 -3.04 -5.83
C GLU A 6 2.87 -2.34 -7.13
N ASN A 7 2.34 -3.08 -8.11
CA ASN A 7 1.84 -2.51 -9.35
C ASN A 7 0.65 -1.58 -9.13
N LEU A 8 -0.31 -1.95 -8.28
CA LEU A 8 -1.47 -1.10 -7.97
C LEU A 8 -1.06 0.20 -7.26
N ILE A 9 -0.12 0.11 -6.32
CA ILE A 9 0.41 1.26 -5.56
C ILE A 9 1.23 2.17 -6.49
N ASN A 10 2.12 1.61 -7.32
CA ASN A 10 2.93 2.38 -8.27
C ASN A 10 2.08 3.13 -9.30
N ASN A 11 0.99 2.52 -9.78
CA ASN A 11 0.10 3.13 -10.77
C ASN A 11 -0.94 4.08 -10.16
N LYS A 12 -0.87 4.38 -8.86
CA LYS A 12 -1.85 5.20 -8.15
C LYS A 12 -3.30 4.74 -8.39
N PHE A 13 -3.54 3.42 -8.37
CA PHE A 13 -4.87 2.85 -8.63
C PHE A 13 -5.90 3.22 -7.55
N TYR A 14 -5.45 3.40 -6.32
CA TYR A 14 -6.28 3.86 -5.21
C TYR A 14 -6.34 5.38 -5.20
N ALA A 15 -7.39 5.96 -4.60
CA ALA A 15 -7.55 7.41 -4.55
C ALA A 15 -6.65 8.03 -3.48
N THR A 16 -6.56 7.38 -2.31
CA THR A 16 -5.83 7.90 -1.15
C THR A 16 -4.88 6.84 -0.57
N LYS A 17 -3.94 7.30 0.25
CA LYS A 17 -3.08 6.41 1.04
C LYS A 17 -3.92 5.50 1.95
N ASP A 18 -4.93 6.05 2.60
CA ASP A 18 -5.82 5.33 3.53
C ASP A 18 -6.53 4.14 2.86
N ASP A 19 -6.93 4.28 1.58
CA ASP A 19 -7.50 3.16 0.81
C ASP A 19 -6.51 2.00 0.64
N VAL A 20 -5.23 2.31 0.42
CA VAL A 20 -4.15 1.31 0.32
C VAL A 20 -3.94 0.64 1.68
N GLU A 21 -3.83 1.41 2.76
CA GLU A 21 -3.58 0.91 4.11
C GLU A 21 -4.70 -0.02 4.58
N LYS A 22 -5.97 0.36 4.35
CA LYS A 22 -7.13 -0.50 4.64
C LYS A 22 -7.06 -1.82 3.88
N LYS A 23 -6.70 -1.79 2.60
CA LYS A 23 -6.61 -2.99 1.78
C LYS A 23 -5.48 -3.92 2.26
N LEU A 24 -4.30 -3.36 2.53
CA LEU A 24 -3.17 -4.10 3.06
C LEU A 24 -3.48 -4.71 4.44
N GLY A 25 -4.18 -3.96 5.31
CA GLY A 25 -4.61 -4.43 6.62
C GLY A 25 -5.54 -5.65 6.54
N VAL A 26 -6.50 -5.64 5.60
CA VAL A 26 -7.34 -6.82 5.32
C VAL A 26 -6.48 -7.99 4.86
N PHE A 27 -5.59 -7.80 3.88
CA PHE A 27 -4.74 -8.88 3.40
C PHE A 27 -3.83 -9.46 4.48
N PHE A 28 -3.30 -8.62 5.36
CA PHE A 28 -2.50 -9.08 6.48
C PHE A 28 -3.36 -9.85 7.50
N ALA A 29 -4.54 -9.35 7.87
CA ALA A 29 -5.44 -10.00 8.82
C ALA A 29 -5.91 -11.40 8.37
N PHE A 30 -6.03 -11.62 7.06
CA PHE A 30 -6.39 -12.91 6.46
C PHE A 30 -5.18 -13.76 6.06
N ASN A 31 -3.96 -13.42 6.50
CA ASN A 31 -2.70 -14.12 6.17
C ASN A 31 -2.46 -14.26 4.65
N VAL A 32 -2.97 -13.33 3.84
CA VAL A 32 -2.76 -13.28 2.39
C VAL A 32 -1.37 -12.75 2.05
N ILE A 33 -0.83 -11.90 2.93
CA ILE A 33 0.53 -11.37 2.87
C ILE A 33 1.20 -11.54 4.22
N THR A 34 2.52 -11.72 4.21
CA THR A 34 3.38 -11.79 5.38
C THR A 34 3.61 -10.41 6.01
N GLN A 35 4.16 -10.37 7.22
CA GLN A 35 4.54 -9.11 7.89
C GLN A 35 5.60 -8.33 7.09
N ASP A 36 6.54 -9.03 6.46
CA ASP A 36 7.61 -8.41 5.65
C ASP A 36 7.02 -7.78 4.39
N GLU A 37 6.13 -8.49 3.68
CA GLU A 37 5.39 -7.94 2.54
C GLU A 37 4.53 -6.76 2.95
N TYR A 38 3.80 -6.85 4.07
CA TYR A 38 2.98 -5.75 4.60
C TYR A 38 3.84 -4.50 4.87
N THR A 39 4.95 -4.67 5.57
CA THR A 39 5.88 -3.56 5.89
C THR A 39 6.42 -2.91 4.62
N LYS A 40 6.87 -3.70 3.65
CA LYS A 40 7.37 -3.21 2.36
C LYS A 40 6.30 -2.43 1.59
N LEU A 41 5.08 -2.96 1.52
CA LEU A 41 3.97 -2.34 0.79
C LEU A 41 3.48 -1.05 1.47
N MET A 42 3.47 -1.00 2.81
CA MET A 42 3.15 0.23 3.57
C MET A 42 4.18 1.33 3.31
N GLN A 43 5.47 1.01 3.29
CA GLN A 43 6.53 1.96 2.93
C GLN A 43 6.38 2.46 1.48
N LEU A 44 6.04 1.57 0.55
CA LEU A 44 5.77 1.97 -0.83
C LEU A 44 4.55 2.91 -0.92
N ALA A 45 3.47 2.61 -0.20
CA ALA A 45 2.28 3.45 -0.13
C ALA A 45 2.61 4.86 0.38
N GLU A 46 3.37 4.97 1.47
CA GLU A 46 3.88 6.25 2.00
C GLU A 46 4.64 7.03 0.92
N SER A 47 5.55 6.38 0.20
CA SER A 47 6.36 7.05 -0.83
C SER A 47 5.58 7.52 -2.07
N LYS A 48 4.44 6.90 -2.39
CA LYS A 48 3.68 7.17 -3.63
C LYS A 48 2.46 8.06 -3.41
N TYR A 49 1.89 8.02 -2.21
CA TYR A 49 0.68 8.74 -1.83
C TYR A 49 0.92 9.84 -0.80
N THR A 50 2.17 10.18 -0.51
CA THR A 50 2.51 11.43 0.19
C THR A 50 1.91 12.58 -0.61
N GLU A 51 0.97 13.30 0.01
CA GLU A 51 0.40 14.51 -0.58
C GLU A 51 1.55 15.43 -0.94
N THR A 52 1.65 15.83 -2.21
CA THR A 52 2.49 16.96 -2.60
C THR A 52 1.81 18.25 -2.15
N ASN A 53 1.51 18.36 -0.87
CA ASN A 53 1.26 19.63 -0.23
C ASN A 53 2.63 20.19 0.15
N ALA A 54 3.36 20.64 -0.88
CA ALA A 54 4.37 21.67 -0.70
C ALA A 54 3.62 22.91 -0.20
N SER A 55 3.62 23.10 1.11
CA SER A 55 3.23 24.36 1.76
C SER A 55 4.43 25.29 1.78
#